data_AF-A0A7S2DWY2-F1
#
_entry.id   AF-A0A7S2DWY2-F1
#
_cell.length_a   1.000
_cell.length_b   1.000
_cell.length_c   1.000
_cell.angle_alpha   90.00
_cell.angle_beta   90.00
_cell.angle_gamma   90.00
#
_symmetry.space_group_name_H-M   'P 1'
#
loop_
_entity.id
_entity.type
_entity.pdbx_description
1 polymer ?
#
loop_
_entity_poly.entity_id
_entity_poly.type
_entity_poly.pdbx_seq_one_letter_code
_entity_poly.pdbx_strand_id
1 'polypeptide(L)'
;MSSSPDKSPEPKLFHPALAQLPVPIRFMVSGLVGTIFFMGFYNRAYAAFQSVASASQVFAVVQFLCIIVNHFLNVGIIFGWPESYMKSLMSNMPVGIVSLGLGAFSMGQMEKMDFDAKMEELVGFAGSSPGDDGEEEKGGLFSSIAVVIITGVFNYVVLNIINAPSPTPSKEPKKEL
;
A
#
# COMPACT_ATOMS: atom_id res chain seq x y z
N MET A 1 27.51 -33.31 18.16
CA MET A 1 27.79 -32.02 17.49
C MET A 1 26.46 -31.43 17.11
N SER A 2 26.02 -30.40 17.86
CA SER A 2 24.75 -29.71 17.64
C SER A 2 24.89 -28.82 16.41
N SER A 3 24.23 -29.19 15.30
CA SER A 3 24.08 -28.33 14.14
C SER A 3 23.33 -27.08 14.58
N SER A 4 24.03 -25.95 14.63
CA SER A 4 23.39 -24.65 14.81
C SER A 4 22.30 -24.49 13.75
N PRO A 5 21.07 -24.08 14.11
CA PRO A 5 20.05 -23.83 13.11
C PRO A 5 20.58 -22.74 12.18
N ASP A 6 20.60 -23.05 10.89
CA ASP A 6 20.97 -22.16 9.81
C ASP A 6 20.13 -20.89 9.94
N LYS A 7 20.72 -19.83 10.54
CA LYS A 7 20.05 -18.56 10.71
C LYS A 7 19.94 -17.96 9.33
N SER A 8 18.77 -18.13 8.71
CA SER A 8 18.39 -17.33 7.55
C SER A 8 18.73 -15.87 7.86
N PRO A 9 19.46 -15.18 6.98
CA PRO A 9 19.92 -13.82 7.27
C PRO A 9 18.70 -12.95 7.57
N GLU A 10 18.71 -12.29 8.74
CA GLU A 10 17.62 -11.41 9.13
C GLU A 10 17.42 -10.33 8.05
N PRO A 11 16.16 -10.03 7.68
CA PRO A 11 15.88 -9.02 6.67
C PRO A 11 16.47 -7.67 7.10
N LYS A 12 17.20 -7.03 6.18
CA LYS A 12 17.81 -5.71 6.41
C LYS A 12 16.73 -4.63 6.39
N LEU A 13 16.07 -4.42 7.51
CA LEU A 13 15.03 -3.40 7.70
C LEU A 13 15.65 -2.04 8.10
N PHE A 14 14.88 -0.95 8.00
CA PHE A 14 15.30 0.39 8.42
C PHE A 14 15.67 0.48 9.90
N HIS A 15 15.02 -0.33 10.74
CA HIS A 15 15.31 -0.39 12.16
C HIS A 15 15.15 -1.81 12.71
N PRO A 16 16.04 -2.29 13.59
CA PRO A 16 15.95 -3.63 14.18
C PRO A 16 14.62 -3.90 14.92
N ALA A 17 14.00 -2.87 15.51
CA ALA A 17 12.70 -3.02 16.17
C ALA A 17 11.60 -3.49 15.20
N LEU A 18 11.71 -3.18 13.91
CA LEU A 18 10.75 -3.67 12.91
C LEU A 18 10.83 -5.19 12.78
N ALA A 19 12.01 -5.79 12.97
CA ALA A 19 12.19 -7.24 12.92
C ALA A 19 11.43 -7.97 14.03
N GLN A 20 11.07 -7.28 15.11
CA GLN A 20 10.30 -7.84 16.24
C GLN A 20 8.78 -7.83 15.97
N LEU A 21 8.31 -7.04 15.00
CA LEU A 21 6.90 -6.95 14.67
C LEU A 21 6.46 -8.08 13.73
N PRO A 22 5.25 -8.64 13.88
CA PRO A 22 4.64 -9.50 12.87
C PRO A 22 4.51 -8.78 11.50
N VAL A 23 4.66 -9.53 10.40
CA VAL A 23 4.54 -9.01 9.02
C VAL A 23 3.25 -8.21 8.79
N PRO A 24 2.05 -8.63 9.25
CA PRO A 24 0.83 -7.84 9.09
C PRO A 24 0.92 -6.45 9.73
N ILE A 25 1.57 -6.33 10.89
CA ILE A 25 1.76 -5.04 11.57
C ILE A 25 2.73 -4.17 10.77
N ARG A 26 3.81 -4.75 10.23
CA ARG A 26 4.74 -4.03 9.35
C ARG A 26 4.04 -3.49 8.10
N PHE A 27 3.14 -4.28 7.51
CA PHE A 27 2.29 -3.87 6.40
C PHE A 27 1.36 -2.71 6.75
N MET A 28 0.71 -2.76 7.92
CA MET A 28 -0.13 -1.65 8.39
C MET A 28 0.69 -0.37 8.59
N VAL A 29 1.86 -0.45 9.20
CA VAL A 29 2.76 0.70 9.39
C VAL A 29 3.21 1.26 8.03
N SER A 30 3.66 0.40 7.11
CA SER A 30 4.03 0.82 5.75
C SER A 30 2.87 1.49 5.02
N GLY A 31 1.67 0.91 5.09
CA GLY A 31 0.47 1.44 4.45
C GLY A 31 0.02 2.78 5.04
N LEU A 32 0.08 2.95 6.36
CA LEU A 32 -0.27 4.21 7.03
C LEU A 32 0.71 5.31 6.64
N VAL A 33 2.02 5.05 6.72
CA VAL A 33 3.05 6.02 6.33
C VAL A 33 2.93 6.37 4.85
N GLY A 34 2.70 5.36 3.98
CA GLY A 34 2.47 5.56 2.55
C GLY A 34 1.24 6.42 2.26
N THR A 35 0.13 6.19 2.97
CA THR A 35 -1.11 6.97 2.84
C THR A 35 -0.91 8.43 3.27
N ILE A 36 -0.26 8.67 4.41
CA ILE A 36 0.04 10.03 4.89
C ILE A 36 0.91 10.77 3.88
N PHE A 37 1.95 10.09 3.36
CA PHE A 37 2.83 10.66 2.35
C PHE A 37 2.07 11.00 1.07
N PHE A 38 1.24 10.06 0.59
CA PHE A 38 0.40 10.25 -0.59
C PHE A 38 -0.55 11.44 -0.43
N MET A 39 -1.31 11.50 0.66
CA MET A 39 -2.28 12.58 0.90
C MET A 39 -1.59 13.94 0.99
N GLY A 40 -0.48 14.04 1.73
CA GLY A 40 0.27 15.28 1.84
C GLY A 40 0.83 15.75 0.48
N PHE A 41 1.35 14.82 -0.33
CA PHE A 41 1.90 15.14 -1.63
C PHE A 41 0.81 15.45 -2.66
N TYR A 42 -0.30 14.70 -2.67
CA TYR A 42 -1.44 14.93 -3.54
C TYR A 42 -2.06 16.30 -3.28
N ASN A 43 -2.37 16.64 -2.02
CA ASN A 43 -2.98 17.94 -1.69
C ASN A 43 -2.07 19.10 -2.14
N ARG A 44 -0.75 18.96 -1.94
CA ARG A 44 0.21 19.98 -2.37
C ARG A 44 0.34 20.07 -3.90
N ALA A 45 0.34 18.93 -4.59
CA ALA A 45 0.38 18.90 -6.05
C ALA A 45 -0.91 19.46 -6.65
N TYR A 46 -2.07 19.08 -6.10
CA TYR A 46 -3.36 19.57 -6.55
C TYR A 46 -3.46 21.09 -6.37
N ALA A 47 -3.09 21.63 -5.21
CA ALA A 47 -3.06 23.08 -4.99
C ALA A 47 -2.16 23.82 -6.00
N ALA A 48 -1.05 23.21 -6.43
CA ALA A 48 -0.12 23.80 -7.40
C ALA A 48 -0.57 23.67 -8.86
N PHE A 49 -1.27 22.58 -9.22
CA PHE A 49 -1.55 22.20 -10.62
C PHE A 49 -3.04 22.19 -10.99
N GLN A 50 -3.96 22.47 -10.05
CA GLN A 50 -5.40 22.51 -10.31
C GLN A 50 -5.83 23.48 -11.42
N SER A 51 -5.02 24.50 -11.72
CA SER A 51 -5.28 25.46 -12.79
C SER A 51 -5.00 24.93 -14.20
N VAL A 52 -4.23 23.83 -14.32
CA VAL A 52 -3.76 23.29 -15.61
C VAL A 52 -4.06 21.81 -15.81
N ALA A 53 -4.47 21.10 -14.76
CA ALA A 53 -4.78 19.67 -14.78
C ALA A 53 -5.98 19.36 -13.89
N SER A 54 -6.80 18.38 -14.29
CA SER A 54 -7.90 17.91 -13.46
C SER A 54 -7.39 17.18 -12.22
N ALA A 55 -8.21 17.11 -11.16
CA ALA A 55 -7.91 16.35 -9.95
C ALA A 55 -7.50 14.91 -10.26
N SER A 56 -8.20 14.26 -11.20
CA SER A 56 -7.90 12.90 -11.66
C SER A 56 -6.53 12.75 -12.35
N GLN A 57 -6.11 13.75 -13.13
CA GLN A 57 -4.78 13.75 -13.77
C GLN A 57 -3.67 13.93 -12.74
N VAL A 58 -3.84 14.88 -11.81
CA VAL A 58 -2.89 15.09 -10.71
C VAL A 58 -2.79 13.84 -9.85
N PHE A 59 -3.93 13.24 -9.49
CA PHE A 59 -4.01 11.98 -8.74
C PHE A 59 -3.22 10.87 -9.44
N ALA A 60 -3.46 10.64 -10.74
CA ALA A 60 -2.79 9.58 -11.49
C ALA A 60 -1.26 9.75 -11.52
N VAL A 61 -0.78 10.97 -11.74
CA VAL A 61 0.66 11.28 -11.73
C VAL A 61 1.26 11.08 -10.35
N VAL A 62 0.61 11.61 -9.30
CA VAL A 62 1.08 11.46 -7.92
C VAL A 62 1.10 9.99 -7.52
N GLN A 63 0.04 9.23 -7.82
CA GLN A 63 -0.06 7.81 -7.53
C GLN A 63 1.05 7.03 -8.24
N PHE A 64 1.34 7.35 -9.51
CA PHE A 64 2.44 6.73 -10.25
C PHE A 64 3.80 6.98 -9.60
N LEU A 65 4.08 8.21 -9.16
CA LEU A 65 5.31 8.54 -8.44
C LEU A 65 5.39 7.83 -7.08
N CYS A 66 4.26 7.71 -6.39
CA CYS A 66 4.16 7.01 -5.11
C CYS A 66 4.40 5.50 -5.22
N ILE A 67 4.38 4.87 -6.41
CA ILE A 67 4.82 3.47 -6.57
C ILE A 67 6.24 3.29 -6.06
N ILE A 68 7.14 4.22 -6.37
CA ILE A 68 8.55 4.16 -5.97
C ILE A 68 8.66 4.30 -4.45
N VAL A 69 7.92 5.26 -3.87
CA VAL A 69 7.91 5.52 -2.43
C VAL A 69 7.34 4.33 -1.66
N ASN A 70 6.21 3.77 -2.12
CA ASN A 70 5.61 2.60 -1.50
C ASN A 70 6.51 1.37 -1.60
N HIS A 71 7.22 1.19 -2.72
CA HIS A 71 8.21 0.12 -2.83
C HIS A 71 9.36 0.32 -1.83
N PHE A 72 9.88 1.54 -1.71
CA PHE A 72 10.91 1.90 -0.73
C PHE A 72 10.46 1.59 0.72
N LEU A 73 9.22 1.96 1.08
CA LEU A 73 8.64 1.64 2.38
C LEU A 73 8.49 0.12 2.57
N ASN A 74 8.06 -0.61 1.55
CA ASN A 74 7.89 -2.06 1.65
C ASN A 74 9.22 -2.80 1.84
N VAL A 75 10.28 -2.43 1.11
CA VAL A 75 11.61 -3.05 1.32
C VAL A 75 12.23 -2.61 2.64
N GLY A 76 12.01 -1.36 3.07
CA GLY A 76 12.55 -0.84 4.30
C GLY A 76 11.86 -1.35 5.57
N ILE A 77 10.55 -1.57 5.51
CA ILE A 77 9.72 -1.86 6.69
C ILE A 77 9.31 -3.33 6.76
N ILE A 78 9.07 -3.98 5.61
CA ILE A 78 8.42 -5.28 5.57
C ILE A 78 9.41 -6.38 5.19
N PHE A 79 9.95 -6.31 3.97
CA PHE A 79 10.64 -7.43 3.31
C PHE A 79 12.15 -7.43 3.48
N GLY A 80 12.73 -6.29 3.87
CA GLY A 80 14.17 -6.10 3.92
C GLY A 80 14.73 -5.58 2.60
N TRP A 81 15.86 -4.88 2.72
CA TRP A 81 16.53 -4.26 1.60
C TRP A 81 17.09 -5.31 0.63
N PRO A 82 16.71 -5.28 -0.67
CA PRO A 82 17.19 -6.24 -1.65
C PRO A 82 18.64 -5.94 -2.06
N GLU A 83 19.36 -6.94 -2.58
CA GLU A 83 20.70 -6.75 -3.14
C GLU A 83 20.72 -5.77 -4.33
N SER A 84 19.66 -5.80 -5.14
CA SER A 84 19.48 -4.90 -6.28
C SER A 84 18.10 -4.24 -6.23
N TYR A 85 18.07 -3.03 -5.67
CA TYR A 85 16.84 -2.23 -5.52
C TYR A 85 16.11 -2.04 -6.85
N MET A 86 16.82 -1.66 -7.92
CA MET A 86 16.20 -1.42 -9.22
C MET A 86 15.54 -2.68 -9.80
N LYS A 87 16.17 -3.86 -9.65
CA LYS A 87 15.56 -5.12 -10.11
C LYS A 87 14.32 -5.47 -9.30
N SER A 88 14.37 -5.27 -7.97
CA SER A 88 13.21 -5.50 -7.09
C SER A 88 12.05 -4.55 -7.42
N LEU A 89 12.34 -3.26 -7.64
CA LEU A 89 11.36 -2.26 -8.03
C LEU A 89 10.69 -2.63 -9.35
N MET A 90 11.48 -2.95 -10.38
CA MET A 90 10.93 -3.33 -11.69
C MET A 90 10.11 -4.63 -11.62
N SER A 91 10.50 -5.58 -10.77
CA SER A 91 9.73 -6.82 -10.55
C SER A 91 8.41 -6.59 -9.81
N ASN A 92 8.33 -5.56 -8.95
CA ASN A 92 7.12 -5.20 -8.20
C ASN A 92 6.28 -4.12 -8.90
N MET A 93 6.82 -3.45 -9.92
CA MET A 93 6.14 -2.39 -10.65
C MET A 93 4.80 -2.84 -11.27
N PRO A 94 4.66 -4.04 -11.86
CA PRO A 94 3.36 -4.52 -12.34
C PRO A 94 2.29 -4.57 -11.23
N VAL A 95 2.67 -4.96 -10.00
CA VAL A 95 1.76 -4.96 -8.84
C VAL A 95 1.28 -3.54 -8.54
N GLY A 96 2.20 -2.57 -8.56
CA GLY A 96 1.87 -1.15 -8.37
C GLY A 96 0.92 -0.62 -9.45
N ILE A 97 1.12 -0.97 -10.71
CA ILE A 97 0.26 -0.56 -11.83
C ILE A 97 -1.14 -1.20 -11.71
N VAL A 98 -1.22 -2.49 -11.38
CA VAL A 98 -2.51 -3.17 -11.16
C VAL A 98 -3.23 -2.58 -9.96
N SER A 99 -2.52 -2.26 -8.87
CA SER A 99 -3.09 -1.60 -7.70
C SER A 99 -3.67 -0.22 -8.04
N LEU A 100 -2.98 0.56 -8.90
CA LEU A 100 -3.49 1.83 -9.42
C LEU A 100 -4.78 1.63 -10.23
N GLY A 101 -4.79 0.66 -11.14
CA GLY A 101 -5.98 0.34 -11.94
C GLY A 101 -7.16 -0.12 -11.09
N LEU A 102 -6.90 -0.96 -10.08
CA LEU A 102 -7.91 -1.40 -9.11
C LEU A 102 -8.45 -0.22 -8.32
N GLY A 103 -7.59 0.67 -7.83
CA GLY A 103 -8.01 1.86 -7.10
C GLY A 103 -8.88 2.80 -7.94
N ALA A 104 -8.45 3.11 -9.17
CA ALA A 104 -9.21 3.94 -10.10
C ALA A 104 -10.57 3.32 -10.48
N PHE A 105 -10.59 2.00 -10.72
CA PHE A 105 -11.82 1.28 -11.00
C PHE A 105 -12.77 1.31 -9.79
N SER A 106 -12.27 1.00 -8.59
CA SER A 106 -13.07 1.03 -7.36
C SER A 106 -13.65 2.41 -7.08
N MET A 107 -12.85 3.48 -7.22
CA MET A 107 -13.31 4.85 -7.08
C MET A 107 -14.42 5.18 -8.07
N GLY A 108 -14.22 4.85 -9.36
CA GLY A 108 -15.25 5.09 -10.38
C GLY A 108 -16.54 4.26 -10.20
N GLN A 109 -16.48 3.09 -9.55
CA GLN A 109 -17.69 2.34 -9.18
C GLN A 109 -18.41 2.96 -7.98
N MET A 110 -17.67 3.46 -6.99
CA MET A 110 -18.23 4.12 -5.81
C MET A 110 -18.90 5.44 -6.18
N GLU A 111 -18.30 6.23 -7.06
CA GLU A 111 -18.90 7.45 -7.62
C GLU A 111 -20.23 7.16 -8.33
N LYS A 112 -20.28 6.13 -9.18
CA LYS A 112 -21.52 5.73 -9.89
C LYS A 112 -22.65 5.30 -8.96
N MET A 113 -22.31 4.78 -7.78
CA MET A 113 -23.27 4.30 -6.79
C MET A 113 -23.69 5.36 -5.79
N ASP A 114 -23.14 6.58 -5.90
CA ASP A 114 -23.27 7.65 -4.91
C ASP A 114 -22.93 7.16 -3.50
N PHE A 115 -21.82 6.41 -3.41
CA PHE A 115 -21.43 5.68 -2.21
C PHE A 115 -21.20 6.59 -1.01
N ASP A 116 -20.56 7.75 -1.21
CA ASP A 116 -20.33 8.72 -0.16
C ASP A 116 -21.66 9.22 0.44
N ALA A 117 -22.64 9.59 -0.40
CA ALA A 117 -23.96 10.03 0.06
C ALA A 117 -24.69 8.95 0.88
N LYS A 118 -24.61 7.68 0.46
CA LYS A 118 -25.21 6.56 1.20
C LYS A 118 -24.55 6.30 2.55
N MET A 119 -23.23 6.47 2.62
CA MET A 119 -22.48 6.29 3.86
C MET A 119 -22.73 7.46 4.82
N GLU A 120 -22.84 8.68 4.31
CA GLU A 120 -23.25 9.84 5.10
C GLU A 120 -24.65 9.67 5.67
N GLU A 121 -25.62 9.18 4.88
CA GLU A 121 -26.97 8.86 5.36
C GLU A 121 -26.93 7.77 6.45
N LEU A 122 -26.14 6.71 6.26
CA LEU A 122 -26.00 5.62 7.22
C LEU A 122 -25.37 6.07 8.55
N VAL A 123 -24.32 6.88 8.49
CA VAL A 123 -23.60 7.39 9.67
C VAL A 123 -24.41 8.48 10.37
N GLY A 124 -25.11 9.31 9.61
CA GLY A 124 -26.08 10.28 10.12
C GLY A 124 -27.25 9.60 10.83
N PHE A 125 -27.75 8.48 10.29
CA PHE A 125 -28.78 7.66 10.93
C PHE A 125 -28.27 6.97 12.22
N ALA A 126 -26.98 6.63 12.28
CA ALA A 126 -26.33 6.09 13.47
C ALA A 126 -26.06 7.13 14.58
N GLY A 127 -26.58 8.36 14.44
CA GLY A 127 -26.54 9.41 15.47
C GLY A 127 -25.18 10.13 15.59
N SER A 128 -24.24 9.84 14.69
CA SER A 128 -22.93 10.48 14.64
C SER A 128 -22.95 11.54 13.54
N SER A 129 -23.71 12.62 13.73
CA SER A 129 -23.69 13.73 12.77
C SER A 129 -22.31 14.38 12.84
N PRO A 130 -21.44 14.25 11.84
CA PRO A 130 -20.23 15.06 11.77
C PRO A 130 -20.72 16.49 11.62
N GLY A 131 -20.14 17.41 12.39
CA GLY A 131 -20.51 18.81 12.40
C GLY A 131 -20.75 19.39 11.01
N ASP A 132 -21.67 20.35 10.98
CA ASP A 132 -22.01 21.22 9.87
C ASP A 132 -20.82 22.14 9.53
N ASP A 133 -19.70 21.53 9.13
CA ASP A 133 -18.48 22.19 8.72
C ASP A 133 -18.49 22.20 7.18
N GLY A 134 -18.98 23.30 6.61
CA GLY A 134 -18.65 23.80 5.25
C GLY A 134 -18.93 22.88 4.06
N GLU A 135 -19.89 23.27 3.22
CA GLU A 135 -20.39 22.59 2.01
C GLU A 135 -19.39 22.36 0.85
N GLU A 136 -18.07 22.42 1.03
CA GLU A 136 -17.13 22.37 -0.12
C GLU A 136 -16.18 21.14 -0.21
N GLU A 137 -16.14 20.23 0.77
CA GLU A 137 -15.18 19.08 0.72
C GLU A 137 -15.75 17.68 1.07
N LYS A 138 -17.07 17.51 1.23
CA LYS A 138 -17.64 16.23 1.73
C LYS A 138 -17.75 15.08 0.70
N GLY A 139 -17.71 15.38 -0.60
CA GLY A 139 -17.77 14.36 -1.65
C GLY A 139 -16.43 13.62 -1.82
N GLY A 140 -16.25 12.47 -1.19
CA GLY A 140 -15.16 11.54 -1.53
C GLY A 140 -14.41 10.90 -0.36
N LEU A 141 -14.71 11.25 0.90
CA LEU A 141 -13.97 10.72 2.05
C LEU A 141 -14.17 9.20 2.22
N PHE A 142 -15.42 8.73 2.21
CA PHE A 142 -15.72 7.31 2.43
C PHE A 142 -15.26 6.46 1.25
N SER A 143 -15.47 6.93 0.03
CA SER A 143 -14.95 6.29 -1.18
C SER A 143 -13.42 6.19 -1.15
N SER A 144 -12.72 7.25 -0.72
CA SER A 144 -11.25 7.23 -0.58
C SER A 144 -10.77 6.22 0.46
N ILE A 145 -11.41 6.17 1.63
CA ILE A 145 -11.10 5.18 2.68
C ILE A 145 -11.32 3.75 2.15
N ALA A 146 -12.46 3.50 1.49
CA ALA A 146 -12.78 2.19 0.95
C ALA A 146 -11.79 1.75 -0.14
N VAL A 147 -11.37 2.67 -1.03
CA VAL A 147 -10.33 2.43 -2.04
C VAL A 147 -8.99 2.09 -1.39
N VAL A 148 -8.59 2.79 -0.33
CA VAL A 148 -7.36 2.50 0.41
C VAL A 148 -7.41 1.09 1.02
N ILE A 149 -8.56 0.69 1.58
CA ILE A 149 -8.74 -0.67 2.13
C ILE A 149 -8.64 -1.72 1.04
N ILE A 150 -9.37 -1.58 -0.07
CA ILE A 150 -9.37 -2.54 -1.18
C ILE A 150 -7.97 -2.71 -1.76
N THR A 151 -7.31 -1.60 -2.08
CA THR A 151 -5.95 -1.61 -2.65
C THR A 151 -4.92 -2.11 -1.64
N GLY A 152 -5.08 -1.80 -0.36
CA GLY A 152 -4.24 -2.28 0.74
C GLY A 152 -4.31 -3.80 0.90
N VAL A 153 -5.52 -4.37 0.92
CA VAL A 153 -5.73 -5.83 1.01
C VAL A 153 -5.13 -6.53 -0.21
N PHE A 154 -5.37 -6.01 -1.41
CA PHE A 154 -4.78 -6.54 -2.64
C PHE A 154 -3.25 -6.57 -2.57
N ASN A 155 -2.63 -5.44 -2.21
CA ASN A 155 -1.18 -5.33 -2.10
C ASN A 155 -0.61 -6.26 -1.04
N TYR A 156 -1.28 -6.39 0.12
CA TYR A 156 -0.90 -7.34 1.16
C TYR A 156 -0.83 -8.77 0.62
N VAL A 157 -1.89 -9.23 -0.04
CA VAL A 157 -1.97 -10.61 -0.55
C VAL A 157 -0.89 -10.85 -1.61
N VAL A 158 -0.83 -9.99 -2.64
CA VAL A 158 0.05 -10.19 -3.80
C VAL A 158 1.52 -10.08 -3.41
N LEU A 159 1.88 -9.08 -2.60
CA LEU A 159 3.28 -8.90 -2.18
C LEU A 159 3.75 -10.01 -1.26
N ASN A 160 2.87 -10.57 -0.40
CA ASN A 160 3.22 -11.76 0.38
C ASN A 160 3.42 -12.98 -0.51
N ILE A 161 2.62 -13.16 -1.57
CA ILE A 161 2.80 -14.29 -2.50
C ILE A 161 4.13 -14.17 -3.27
N ILE A 162 4.44 -12.98 -3.77
CA ILE A 162 5.61 -12.74 -4.62
C ILE A 162 6.91 -12.72 -3.82
N ASN A 163 6.88 -12.12 -2.62
CA ASN A 163 8.06 -11.91 -1.80
C ASN A 163 8.13 -12.87 -0.60
N ALA A 164 7.25 -13.87 -0.52
CA ALA A 164 7.40 -14.94 0.46
C ALA A 164 8.76 -15.62 0.28
N PRO A 165 9.49 -15.92 1.36
CA PRO A 165 10.71 -16.70 1.26
C PRO A 165 10.38 -18.06 0.65
N SER A 166 11.05 -18.40 -0.46
CA SER A 166 10.89 -19.71 -1.10
C SER A 166 11.14 -20.81 -0.08
N PRO A 167 10.30 -21.87 -0.02
CA PRO A 167 10.59 -23.02 0.81
C PRO A 167 11.92 -23.60 0.35
N THR A 168 12.92 -23.57 1.23
CA THR A 168 14.26 -24.10 0.97
C THR A 168 14.11 -25.54 0.46
N PRO A 169 14.63 -25.89 -0.73
CA PRO A 169 14.69 -27.27 -1.13
C PRO A 169 15.55 -28.00 -0.10
N SER A 170 14.93 -28.92 0.64
CA SER A 170 15.63 -29.92 1.45
C SER A 170 16.76 -30.48 0.58
N LYS A 171 18.01 -30.23 0.98
CA LYS A 171 19.16 -30.88 0.38
C LYS A 171 18.99 -32.38 0.61
N GLU A 172 18.46 -33.10 -0.37
CA GLU A 172 18.51 -34.55 -0.37
C GLU A 172 19.98 -34.96 -0.26
N PRO A 173 20.36 -35.79 0.72
CA PRO A 173 21.71 -36.30 0.77
C PRO A 173 21.91 -37.17 -0.47
N LYS A 174 22.84 -36.77 -1.35
CA LYS A 174 23.36 -37.63 -2.41
C LYS A 174 23.75 -38.96 -1.76
N LYS A 175 23.00 -40.02 -2.04
CA LYS A 175 23.50 -41.38 -1.86
C LYS A 175 24.56 -41.60 -2.93
N GLU A 176 25.82 -41.50 -2.54
CA GLU A 176 26.90 -42.09 -3.32
C GLU A 176 26.69 -43.62 -3.30
N LEU A 177 26.66 -44.22 -4.49
CA LEU A 177 26.72 -45.65 -4.77
C LEU A 177 27.97 -45.89 -5.61
#